data_AF-A0A4Q3XWI1-F1
#
_entry.id   AF-A0A4Q3XWI1-F1
#
_cell.length_a   1.000
_cell.length_b   1.000
_cell.length_c   1.000
_cell.angle_alpha   90.00
_cell.angle_beta   90.00
_cell.angle_gamma   90.00
#
_symmetry.space_group_name_H-M   'P 1'
#
loop_
_entity.id
_entity.type
_entity.pdbx_description
1 polymer ?
#
loop_
_entity_poly.entity_id
_entity_poly.type
_entity_poly.pdbx_seq_one_letter_code
_entity_poly.pdbx_strand_id
1 'polypeptide(L)' 'MTKMPALFIGHGSPMNTLEQNGFTDAWRAFGQHLPRPRAVLAVSAHWYFGATAVTAMPTPRTIHDFYGFPQALFD' A
#
# COMPACT_ATOMS: atom_id res chain seq x y z
N MET A 1 -13.88 -16.14 -16.24
CA MET A 1 -12.80 -15.50 -15.45
C MET A 1 -13.36 -15.14 -14.09
N THR A 2 -12.71 -15.53 -13.00
CA THR A 2 -13.12 -15.15 -11.64
C THR A 2 -12.81 -13.66 -11.43
N LYS A 3 -13.78 -12.89 -10.92
CA LYS A 3 -13.59 -11.46 -10.64
C LYS A 3 -12.67 -11.31 -9.43
N MET A 4 -11.62 -10.49 -9.56
CA MET A 4 -10.74 -10.16 -8.44
C MET A 4 -11.45 -9.22 -7.46
N PRO A 5 -11.23 -9.34 -6.14
CA PRO A 5 -11.79 -8.41 -5.17
C PRO A 5 -11.15 -7.03 -5.26
N ALA A 6 -11.90 -6.01 -4.88
CA ALA A 6 -11.40 -4.66 -4.64
C ALA A 6 -11.39 -4.39 -3.14
N LEU A 7 -10.34 -3.73 -2.66
CA LEU A 7 -10.09 -3.53 -1.23
C LEU A 7 -10.00 -2.04 -0.92
N PHE A 8 -10.57 -1.65 0.21
CA PHE A 8 -10.35 -0.34 0.82
C PHE A 8 -9.65 -0.55 2.16
N ILE A 9 -8.43 -0.04 2.29
CA ILE A 9 -7.54 -0.29 3.43
C ILE A 9 -7.12 1.06 4.02
N GLY A 10 -7.41 1.27 5.31
CA GLY A 10 -6.82 2.39 6.05
C GLY A 10 -5.35 2.07 6.35
N HIS A 11 -4.41 2.77 5.73
CA HIS A 11 -2.98 2.51 5.90
C HIS A 11 -2.44 2.93 7.28
N GLY A 12 -3.07 3.92 7.92
CA GLY A 12 -2.68 4.38 9.26
C GLY A 12 -1.28 5.00 9.32
N SER A 13 -0.61 4.81 10.46
CA SER A 13 0.75 5.30 10.69
C SER A 13 1.77 4.62 9.76
N PRO A 14 2.75 5.35 9.20
CA PRO A 14 3.89 4.76 8.48
C PRO A 14 4.60 3.64 9.24
N MET A 15 4.58 3.68 10.57
CA MET A 15 5.16 2.63 11.43
C MET A 15 4.57 1.25 11.19
N ASN A 16 3.36 1.13 10.64
CA ASN A 16 2.77 -0.16 10.26
C ASN A 16 3.62 -0.93 9.22
N THR A 17 4.57 -0.27 8.56
CA THR A 17 5.54 -0.92 7.67
C THR A 17 6.59 -1.74 8.44
N LEU A 18 6.91 -1.33 9.68
CA LEU A 18 7.95 -1.94 10.52
C LEU A 18 7.38 -2.72 11.72
N GLU A 19 6.23 -2.28 12.22
CA GLU A 19 5.61 -2.84 13.42
C GLU A 19 4.78 -4.08 13.11
N GLN A 20 4.62 -4.91 14.14
CA GLN A 20 3.60 -5.96 14.15
C GLN A 20 2.53 -5.59 15.19
N ASN A 21 1.31 -5.38 14.73
CA ASN A 21 0.15 -5.03 15.54
C ASN A 21 -1.14 -5.62 14.95
N GLY A 22 -2.28 -5.33 15.58
CA GLY A 22 -3.58 -5.88 15.17
C GLY A 22 -3.98 -5.52 13.72
N PHE A 23 -3.56 -4.38 13.19
CA PHE A 23 -3.82 -4.00 11.80
C PHE A 23 -2.98 -4.83 10.84
N THR A 24 -1.66 -4.92 11.08
CA THR A 24 -0.74 -5.65 10.21
C THR A 24 -1.03 -7.15 10.20
N ASP A 25 -1.43 -7.70 11.36
CA ASP A 25 -1.82 -9.11 11.48
C ASP A 25 -3.11 -9.38 10.69
N ALA A 26 -4.11 -8.51 10.80
CA ALA A 26 -5.35 -8.62 10.04
C ALA A 26 -5.10 -8.52 8.52
N TRP A 27 -4.24 -7.60 8.08
CA TRP A 27 -3.89 -7.47 6.66
C TRP A 27 -3.16 -8.71 6.13
N ARG A 28 -2.21 -9.25 6.91
CA ARG A 28 -1.47 -10.47 6.55
C ARG A 28 -2.41 -11.67 6.43
N ALA A 29 -3.26 -11.88 7.44
CA ALA A 29 -4.24 -12.96 7.43
C ALA A 29 -5.20 -12.81 6.25
N PHE A 30 -5.71 -11.61 5.99
CA PHE A 30 -6.59 -11.36 4.85
C PHE A 30 -5.89 -11.63 3.52
N GLY A 31 -4.65 -11.16 3.34
CA GLY A 31 -3.86 -11.40 2.13
C GLY A 31 -3.63 -12.87 1.81
N GLN A 32 -3.52 -13.73 2.83
CA GLN A 32 -3.39 -15.19 2.66
C GLN A 32 -4.64 -15.85 2.08
N HIS A 33 -5.82 -15.23 2.23
CA HIS A 33 -7.10 -15.75 1.72
C HIS A 33 -7.44 -15.22 0.33
N LEU A 34 -6.64 -14.30 -0.23
CA LEU A 34 -6.89 -13.71 -1.54
C LEU A 34 -6.34 -14.59 -2.67
N PRO A 35 -7.06 -14.69 -3.82
CA PRO A 35 -6.45 -15.25 -5.02
C PRO A 35 -5.24 -14.43 -5.44
N ARG A 36 -4.20 -15.08 -5.99
CA ARG A 36 -2.98 -14.40 -6.40
C ARG A 36 -3.24 -13.50 -7.63
N PRO A 37 -3.08 -12.17 -7.52
CA PRO A 37 -3.25 -11.27 -8.66
C PRO A 37 -2.09 -11.39 -9.65
N ARG A 38 -2.37 -11.11 -10.93
CA ARG A 38 -1.33 -10.88 -11.96
C ARG A 38 -0.71 -9.48 -11.85
N ALA A 39 -1.47 -8.52 -11.32
CA ALA A 39 -1.06 -7.14 -11.10
C ALA A 39 -1.94 -6.53 -10.00
N VAL A 40 -1.42 -5.52 -9.30
CA VAL A 40 -2.16 -4.72 -8.31
C VAL A 40 -2.25 -3.29 -8.80
N LEU A 41 -3.46 -2.74 -8.84
CA LEU A 41 -3.69 -1.30 -9.01
C LEU A 41 -3.86 -0.69 -7.63
N ALA A 42 -2.89 0.11 -7.19
CA ALA A 42 -2.98 0.85 -5.93
C ALA A 42 -3.49 2.27 -6.19
N VAL A 43 -4.49 2.69 -5.42
CA VAL A 43 -5.00 4.08 -5.40
C VAL A 43 -4.75 4.59 -3.99
N SER A 44 -3.99 5.69 -3.87
CA SER A 44 -3.60 6.24 -2.58
C SER A 44 -4.29 7.58 -2.34
N ALA A 45 -4.77 7.80 -1.11
CA ALA A 45 -5.31 9.08 -0.67
C ALA A 45 -4.26 10.21 -0.75
N HIS A 46 -2.98 9.85 -0.71
CA HIS A 46 -1.86 10.77 -0.75
C HIS A 46 -1.46 11.18 -2.18
N TRP A 47 -1.94 10.48 -3.21
CA TRP A 47 -1.66 10.82 -4.61
C TRP A 47 -2.81 11.63 -5.21
N TYR A 48 -3.01 12.83 -4.67
CA TYR A 48 -4.13 13.70 -5.02
C TYR A 48 -3.65 14.98 -5.73
N PHE A 49 -4.15 15.20 -6.94
CA PHE A 49 -3.89 16.39 -7.74
C PHE A 49 -4.97 16.57 -8.82
N GLY A 50 -4.93 17.67 -9.57
CA GLY A 50 -5.98 18.08 -10.51
C GLY A 50 -6.15 17.23 -11.79
N ALA A 51 -5.65 16.00 -11.83
CA ALA A 51 -5.84 15.08 -12.95
C ALA A 51 -5.77 13.61 -12.50
N THR A 52 -6.19 12.71 -13.38
CA THR A 52 -5.97 11.27 -13.22
C THR A 52 -4.72 10.88 -13.99
N ALA A 53 -3.77 10.23 -13.32
CA ALA A 53 -2.59 9.67 -13.97
C ALA A 53 -2.37 8.21 -13.54
N VAL A 54 -1.44 7.55 -14.22
CA VAL A 54 -0.98 6.20 -13.90
C VAL A 54 0.54 6.18 -13.97
N THR A 55 1.17 5.53 -13.00
CA THR A 55 2.59 5.17 -13.07
C THR A 55 2.72 3.70 -13.46
N ALA A 56 3.57 3.39 -14.45
CA ALA A 56 3.83 2.02 -14.92
C ALA A 56 5.33 1.72 -15.06
N MET A 57 6.16 2.35 -14.23
CA MET A 57 7.60 2.15 -14.21
C MET A 57 7.93 0.73 -13.70
N PRO A 58 8.89 -0.01 -14.29
CA PRO A 58 9.33 -1.31 -13.77
C PRO A 58 9.87 -1.24 -12.34
N THR A 59 10.55 -0.15 -12.00
CA THR A 59 11.11 0.15 -10.68
C THR A 59 10.71 1.59 -10.30
N PRO A 60 9.49 1.82 -9.79
CA PRO A 60 9.06 3.14 -9.38
C PRO A 60 9.94 3.62 -8.21
N ARG A 61 10.31 4.90 -8.21
CA ARG A 61 10.97 5.50 -7.04
C ARG A 61 10.02 5.50 -5.84
N THR A 62 10.53 5.25 -4.65
CA THR A 62 9.77 5.45 -3.41
C THR A 62 9.57 6.95 -3.17
N ILE A 63 8.35 7.33 -2.80
CA ILE A 63 8.01 8.70 -2.42
C ILE A 63 7.63 8.66 -0.94
N HIS A 64 8.41 9.33 -0.11
CA HIS A 64 8.07 9.56 1.30
C HIS A 64 7.43 10.93 1.41
N ASP A 65 6.15 10.96 1.76
CA ASP A 65 5.34 12.16 1.94
C ASP A 65 4.98 12.40 3.42
N PHE A 66 5.71 11.73 4.31
CA PHE A 66 5.68 11.89 5.76
C PHE A 66 7.06 12.29 6.28
N TYR A 67 7.11 12.82 7.49
CA TYR A 67 8.33 13.26 8.15
C TYR A 67 8.27 13.02 9.67
N GLY A 68 9.42 13.09 10.34
CA GLY A 68 9.51 12.90 11.80
C GLY A 68 9.48 11.44 12.28
N PHE A 69 9.62 10.49 11.36
CA PHE A 69 9.65 9.05 11.65
C PHE A 69 11.11 8.52 11.71
N PRO A 70 11.34 7.32 12.28
CA PRO A 70 12.67 6.70 12.31
C PRO A 70 13.29 6.50 10.92
N GLN A 71 14.63 6.55 10.84
CA GLN A 71 15.39 6.40 9.59
C GLN A 71 15.06 5.12 8.82
N ALA A 72 14.76 4.02 9.53
CA ALA A 72 14.40 2.74 8.93
C ALA A 72 13.13 2.79 8.03
N LEU A 73 12.32 3.86 8.09
CA LEU A 73 11.21 4.08 7.17
C LEU A 73 11.61 4.77 5.85
N PHE A 74 12.87 5.19 5.73
CA PHE A 74 13.42 5.89 4.56
C PHE A 74 14.51 5.10 3.84
N ASP A 75 14.99 4.01 4.44
CA ASP A 75 16.00 3.08 3.90
C ASP A 75 15.38 2.00 3.00
#